data_AF-X0QBQ2-F1
#
_entry.id   AF-X0QBQ2-F1
#
_cell.length_a   1.000
_cell.length_b   1.000
_cell.length_c   1.000
_cell.angle_alpha   90.00
_cell.angle_beta   90.00
_cell.angle_gamma   90.00
#
_symmetry.space_group_name_H-M   'P 1'
#
loop_
_entity.id
_entity.type
_entity.pdbx_description
1 polymer ?
#
loop_
_entity_poly.entity_id
_entity_poly.type
_entity_poly.pdbx_seq_one_letter_code
_entity_poly.pdbx_strand_id
1 'polypeptide(L)'
;MANTSEWFKVWKTHRGKSDTDKTPRETLLYEYVDAMDFYLLISNLKNWNHFVLDSEKDLEKIKHLKKEDNLDKQYLALKRMLFDAYFNHSGESFNHSWRLFLKFGLVDFGYTEEEIEAAFNDKNKVNLERQDNNY
;
A
#
# COMPACT_ATOMS: atom_id res chain seq x y z
N MET A 1 7.14 1.97 -2.27
CA MET A 1 7.14 0.73 -1.43
C MET A 1 8.31 -0.24 -1.67
N ALA A 2 8.30 -1.09 -2.71
CA ALA A 2 9.27 -2.21 -2.86
C ALA A 2 10.75 -1.76 -2.95
N ASN A 3 11.00 -0.63 -3.62
CA ASN A 3 12.33 -0.04 -3.71
C ASN A 3 12.79 0.62 -2.40
N THR A 4 11.85 1.03 -1.56
CA THR A 4 12.11 1.68 -0.26
C THR A 4 12.46 0.65 0.79
N SER A 5 11.70 -0.44 0.87
CA SER A 5 11.99 -1.58 1.73
C SER A 5 13.23 -2.36 1.31
N GLU A 6 13.59 -2.31 0.03
CA GLU A 6 14.75 -2.98 -0.57
C GLU A 6 14.76 -4.51 -0.37
N TRP A 7 13.61 -5.15 -0.14
CA TRP A 7 13.54 -6.59 0.16
C TRP A 7 14.12 -7.46 -0.97
N PHE A 8 14.00 -7.01 -2.22
CA PHE A 8 14.49 -7.72 -3.40
C PHE A 8 16.00 -7.51 -3.66
N LYS A 9 16.65 -6.59 -2.94
CA LYS A 9 18.08 -6.29 -3.10
C LYS A 9 18.91 -7.26 -2.28
N VAL A 10 18.97 -8.51 -2.75
CA VAL A 10 19.62 -9.63 -2.05
C VAL A 10 21.10 -9.40 -1.77
N TRP A 11 21.75 -8.51 -2.51
CA TRP A 11 23.16 -8.15 -2.36
C TRP A 11 23.44 -7.08 -1.28
N LYS A 12 22.40 -6.50 -0.65
CA LYS A 12 22.57 -5.51 0.43
C LYS A 12 22.52 -6.15 1.81
N THR A 13 23.50 -5.84 2.65
CA THR A 13 23.55 -6.24 4.07
C THR A 13 22.57 -5.46 4.93
N HIS A 14 22.46 -4.14 4.72
CA HIS A 14 21.47 -3.28 5.37
C HIS A 14 20.46 -2.83 4.32
N ARG A 15 19.18 -3.14 4.56
CA ARG A 15 18.07 -2.84 3.66
C ARG A 15 17.20 -1.76 4.28
N GLY A 16 16.54 -0.98 3.42
CA GLY A 16 15.69 0.13 3.83
C GLY A 16 16.32 1.45 3.43
N LYS A 17 15.72 2.12 2.46
CA LYS A 17 16.02 3.52 2.17
C LYS A 17 15.31 4.41 3.17
N SER A 18 15.96 5.50 3.51
CA SER A 18 15.40 6.58 4.29
C SER A 18 15.52 7.90 3.53
N ASP A 19 14.45 8.68 3.53
CA ASP A 19 14.51 10.07 3.13
C ASP A 19 15.26 10.89 4.18
N THR A 20 15.68 12.10 3.81
CA THR A 20 16.25 13.07 4.76
C THR A 20 15.25 13.28 5.92
N ASP A 21 15.78 13.19 7.15
CA ASP A 21 15.03 13.35 8.41
C ASP A 21 13.97 12.27 8.71
N LYS A 22 13.98 11.12 8.03
CA LYS A 22 13.09 9.99 8.32
C LYS A 22 13.86 8.72 8.61
N THR A 23 13.32 7.85 9.45
CA THR A 23 13.77 6.46 9.56
C THR A 23 13.36 5.66 8.33
N PRO A 24 13.99 4.50 8.07
CA PRO A 24 13.55 3.60 6.99
C PRO A 24 12.09 3.15 7.14
N ARG A 25 11.61 2.98 8.38
CA ARG A 25 10.22 2.58 8.66
C ARG A 25 9.23 3.69 8.32
N GLU A 26 9.53 4.93 8.70
CA GLU A 26 8.71 6.10 8.33
C GLU A 26 8.71 6.32 6.83
N THR A 27 9.89 6.22 6.19
CA THR A 27 9.99 6.37 4.73
C THR A 27 9.17 5.30 4.02
N LEU A 28 9.22 4.05 4.48
CA LEU A 28 8.39 2.98 3.94
C LEU A 28 6.89 3.23 4.17
N LEU A 29 6.50 3.80 5.31
CA LEU A 29 5.10 4.13 5.63
C LEU A 29 4.57 5.21 4.67
N TYR A 30 5.33 6.28 4.49
CA TYR A 30 5.01 7.37 3.55
C TYR A 30 4.85 6.88 2.10
N GLU A 31 5.67 5.92 1.72
CA GLU A 31 5.64 5.25 0.42
C GLU A 31 4.51 4.23 0.28
N TYR A 32 4.07 3.64 1.39
CA TYR A 32 2.92 2.76 1.45
C TYR A 32 1.62 3.55 1.30
N VAL A 33 1.46 4.64 2.05
CA VAL A 33 0.26 5.48 1.95
C VAL A 33 0.16 6.24 0.61
N ASP A 34 1.28 6.48 -0.07
CA ASP A 34 1.28 6.96 -1.47
C ASP A 34 0.58 5.98 -2.41
N ALA A 35 0.93 4.70 -2.30
CA ALA A 35 0.32 3.66 -3.10
C ALA A 35 -1.15 3.47 -2.72
N MET A 36 -1.50 3.67 -1.45
CA MET A 36 -2.89 3.65 -0.97
C MET A 36 -3.73 4.74 -1.65
N ASP A 37 -3.20 5.96 -1.79
CA ASP A 37 -3.89 7.06 -2.48
C ASP A 37 -4.28 6.67 -3.92
N PHE A 38 -3.36 6.03 -4.65
CA PHE A 38 -3.67 5.50 -5.99
C PHE A 38 -4.73 4.40 -5.98
N TYR A 39 -4.76 3.53 -4.96
CA TYR A 39 -5.83 2.53 -4.83
C TYR A 39 -7.20 3.19 -4.63
N LEU A 40 -7.29 4.21 -3.77
CA LEU A 40 -8.52 4.96 -3.51
C LEU A 40 -8.96 5.75 -4.75
N LEU A 41 -8.01 6.35 -5.47
CA LEU A 41 -8.29 7.03 -6.73
C LEU A 41 -8.84 6.04 -7.78
N ILE A 42 -8.21 4.88 -7.95
CA ILE A 42 -8.67 3.85 -8.90
C ILE A 42 -10.05 3.34 -8.50
N SER A 43 -10.30 3.08 -7.21
CA SER A 43 -11.62 2.62 -6.76
C SER A 43 -12.69 3.65 -7.09
N ASN A 44 -12.38 4.94 -6.93
CA ASN A 44 -13.32 6.00 -7.24
C ASN A 44 -13.58 6.13 -8.75
N LEU A 45 -12.51 6.20 -9.57
CA LEU A 45 -12.62 6.31 -11.02
C LEU A 45 -13.34 5.13 -11.69
N LYS A 46 -13.31 3.95 -11.06
CA LYS A 46 -13.94 2.73 -11.58
C LYS A 46 -15.27 2.37 -10.89
N ASN A 47 -15.76 3.20 -9.97
CA ASN A 47 -16.96 2.92 -9.15
C ASN A 47 -16.86 1.63 -8.32
N TRP A 48 -15.65 1.31 -7.86
CA TRP A 48 -15.29 0.16 -7.04
C TRP A 48 -15.12 0.49 -5.55
N ASN A 49 -15.59 1.67 -5.13
CA ASN A 49 -15.51 2.16 -3.75
C ASN A 49 -16.09 1.17 -2.72
N HIS A 50 -17.11 0.40 -3.10
CA HIS A 50 -17.71 -0.61 -2.22
C HIS A 50 -16.69 -1.65 -1.75
N PHE A 51 -15.70 -2.06 -2.56
CA PHE A 51 -14.66 -3.00 -2.10
C PHE A 51 -13.77 -2.41 -1.01
N VAL A 52 -13.49 -1.11 -1.07
CA VAL A 52 -12.71 -0.41 -0.04
C VAL A 52 -13.54 -0.32 1.24
N LEU A 53 -14.79 0.14 1.13
CA LEU A 53 -15.69 0.31 2.29
C LEU A 53 -15.99 -1.03 2.97
N ASP A 54 -16.24 -2.09 2.21
CA ASP A 54 -16.53 -3.41 2.77
C ASP A 54 -15.30 -4.08 3.40
N SER A 55 -14.08 -3.64 3.07
CA SER A 55 -12.85 -4.23 3.60
C SER A 55 -12.64 -3.99 5.10
N GLU A 56 -13.31 -3.00 5.69
CA GLU A 56 -13.32 -2.76 7.14
C GLU A 56 -13.70 -4.03 7.92
N LYS A 57 -14.69 -4.78 7.43
CA LYS A 57 -15.18 -6.04 8.02
C LYS A 57 -14.13 -7.16 8.00
N ASP A 58 -13.10 -7.02 7.18
CA ASP A 58 -12.04 -8.00 6.99
C ASP A 58 -10.73 -7.61 7.67
N LEU A 59 -10.58 -6.38 8.20
CA LEU A 59 -9.32 -5.89 8.77
C LEU A 59 -8.81 -6.78 9.89
N GLU A 60 -9.69 -7.15 10.83
CA GLU A 60 -9.34 -8.08 11.92
C GLU A 60 -8.86 -9.44 11.39
N LYS A 61 -9.52 -9.97 10.36
CA LYS A 61 -9.07 -11.24 9.73
C LYS A 61 -7.71 -11.07 9.06
N ILE A 62 -7.48 -9.93 8.40
CA ILE A 62 -6.22 -9.62 7.73
C ILE A 62 -5.07 -9.55 8.73
N LYS A 63 -5.24 -8.88 9.87
CA LYS A 63 -4.22 -8.77 10.93
C LYS A 63 -3.77 -10.14 11.47
N HIS A 64 -4.65 -11.14 11.45
CA HIS A 64 -4.35 -12.50 11.88
C HIS A 64 -3.73 -13.39 10.79
N LEU A 65 -3.54 -12.90 9.57
CA LEU A 65 -2.85 -13.64 8.52
C LEU A 65 -1.38 -13.85 8.88
N LYS A 66 -0.80 -14.95 8.38
CA LYS A 66 0.62 -15.21 8.53
C LYS A 66 1.41 -14.15 7.75
N LYS A 67 2.48 -13.63 8.38
CA LYS A 67 3.52 -12.86 7.69
C LYS A 67 4.12 -13.68 6.55
N GLU A 68 4.32 -13.05 5.41
CA GLU A 68 4.87 -13.72 4.23
C GLU A 68 6.39 -13.87 4.33
N ASP A 69 6.87 -15.06 3.95
CA ASP A 69 8.29 -15.40 3.96
C ASP A 69 8.96 -14.90 2.66
N ASN A 70 8.20 -14.79 1.56
CA ASN A 70 8.66 -14.31 0.26
C ASN A 70 7.83 -13.12 -0.27
N LEU A 71 8.29 -11.91 0.06
CA LEU A 71 7.64 -10.67 -0.39
C LEU A 71 7.69 -10.44 -1.91
N ASP A 72 8.63 -11.05 -2.63
CA ASP A 72 8.68 -10.94 -4.09
C ASP A 72 7.49 -11.67 -4.73
N LYS A 73 7.18 -12.88 -4.26
CA LYS A 73 6.00 -13.62 -4.72
C LYS A 73 4.72 -12.85 -4.44
N GLN A 74 4.59 -12.28 -3.25
CA GLN A 74 3.42 -11.48 -2.88
C GLN A 74 3.29 -10.21 -3.72
N TYR A 75 4.40 -9.54 -4.00
CA TYR A 75 4.42 -8.34 -4.84
C TYR A 75 4.08 -8.65 -6.30
N LEU A 76 4.53 -9.78 -6.84
CA LEU A 76 4.13 -10.24 -8.17
C LEU A 76 2.66 -10.62 -8.24
N ALA A 77 2.12 -11.26 -7.20
CA ALA A 77 0.69 -11.56 -7.10
C ALA A 77 -0.15 -10.27 -7.09
N LEU A 78 0.26 -9.27 -6.30
CA LEU A 78 -0.36 -7.94 -6.27
C LEU A 78 -0.41 -7.31 -7.67
N LYS A 79 0.73 -7.28 -8.38
CA LYS A 79 0.80 -6.73 -9.75
C LYS A 79 -0.10 -7.48 -10.71
N ARG A 80 -0.09 -8.80 -10.66
CA ARG A 80 -0.93 -9.64 -11.53
C ARG A 80 -2.41 -9.30 -11.34
N MET A 81 -2.87 -9.17 -10.10
CA MET A 81 -4.27 -8.86 -9.80
C MET A 81 -4.65 -7.42 -10.19
N LEU A 82 -3.77 -6.44 -9.98
CA LEU A 82 -3.97 -5.08 -10.49
C LEU A 82 -4.06 -5.04 -12.01
N PHE A 83 -3.17 -5.73 -12.72
CA PHE A 83 -3.21 -5.76 -14.18
C PHE A 83 -4.44 -6.48 -14.70
N ASP A 84 -4.84 -7.57 -14.07
CA ASP A 84 -6.08 -8.26 -14.42
C ASP A 84 -7.30 -7.34 -14.21
N ALA A 85 -7.36 -6.64 -13.07
CA ALA A 85 -8.41 -5.64 -12.82
C ALA A 85 -8.43 -4.56 -13.91
N TYR A 86 -7.27 -4.09 -14.36
CA TYR A 86 -7.15 -3.08 -15.40
C TYR A 86 -7.58 -3.59 -16.78
N PHE A 87 -6.99 -4.69 -17.26
CA PHE A 87 -7.21 -5.18 -18.62
C PHE A 87 -8.57 -5.83 -18.81
N ASN A 88 -9.10 -6.48 -17.76
CA ASN A 88 -10.35 -7.23 -17.83
C ASN A 88 -11.52 -6.52 -17.12
N HIS A 89 -11.30 -5.29 -16.61
CA HIS A 89 -12.29 -4.55 -15.83
C HIS A 89 -12.83 -5.36 -14.63
N SER A 90 -12.00 -6.23 -14.07
CA SER A 90 -12.39 -7.15 -13.00
C SER A 90 -12.34 -6.45 -11.63
N GLY A 91 -13.51 -6.07 -11.12
CA GLY A 91 -13.65 -5.54 -9.76
C GLY A 91 -13.24 -6.56 -8.69
N GLU A 92 -13.48 -7.84 -8.92
CA GLU A 92 -13.05 -8.92 -8.02
C GLU A 92 -11.52 -9.00 -7.93
N SER A 93 -10.81 -8.87 -9.07
CA SER A 93 -9.35 -8.82 -9.08
C SER A 93 -8.81 -7.58 -8.37
N PHE A 94 -9.50 -6.43 -8.50
CA PHE A 94 -9.17 -5.25 -7.72
C PHE A 94 -9.36 -5.51 -6.21
N ASN A 95 -10.48 -6.10 -5.80
CA ASN A 95 -10.76 -6.44 -4.40
C ASN A 95 -9.69 -7.36 -3.81
N HIS A 96 -9.33 -8.44 -4.51
CA HIS A 96 -8.25 -9.31 -4.07
C HIS A 96 -6.91 -8.59 -3.96
N SER A 97 -6.62 -7.71 -4.92
CA SER A 97 -5.42 -6.88 -4.87
C SER A 97 -5.43 -5.93 -3.68
N TRP A 98 -6.55 -5.28 -3.41
CA TRP A 98 -6.74 -4.37 -2.27
C TRP A 98 -6.54 -5.09 -0.93
N ARG A 99 -7.14 -6.27 -0.73
CA ARG A 99 -6.94 -7.07 0.48
C ARG A 99 -5.49 -7.51 0.65
N LEU A 100 -4.80 -7.86 -0.44
CA LEU A 100 -3.38 -8.19 -0.41
C LEU A 100 -2.50 -6.97 -0.09
N PHE A 101 -2.86 -5.80 -0.60
CA PHE A 101 -2.22 -4.53 -0.28
C PHE A 101 -2.37 -4.17 1.21
N LEU A 102 -3.58 -4.32 1.78
CA LEU A 102 -3.81 -4.12 3.21
C LEU A 102 -2.98 -5.09 4.07
N LYS A 103 -2.87 -6.36 3.67
CA LYS A 103 -1.98 -7.34 4.34
C LYS A 103 -0.53 -6.86 4.35
N PHE A 104 -0.04 -6.27 3.25
CA PHE A 104 1.33 -5.73 3.20
C PHE A 104 1.58 -4.71 4.32
N GLY A 105 0.66 -3.74 4.49
CA GLY A 105 0.77 -2.72 5.53
C GLY A 105 0.64 -3.30 6.93
N LEU A 106 -0.48 -3.98 7.19
CA LEU A 106 -0.88 -4.41 8.54
C LEU A 106 -0.04 -5.57 9.08
N VAL A 107 0.38 -6.49 8.21
CA VAL A 107 1.03 -7.75 8.63
C VAL A 107 2.51 -7.76 8.23
N ASP A 108 2.80 -7.52 6.96
CA ASP A 108 4.16 -7.74 6.46
C ASP A 108 5.12 -6.64 6.91
N PHE A 109 4.66 -5.38 6.91
CA PHE A 109 5.39 -4.22 7.44
C PHE A 109 5.09 -3.95 8.91
N GLY A 110 3.95 -4.43 9.42
CA GLY A 110 3.58 -4.31 10.84
C GLY A 110 3.25 -2.88 11.25
N TYR A 111 2.50 -2.17 10.42
CA TYR A 111 1.90 -0.89 10.77
C TYR A 111 0.55 -1.10 11.46
N THR A 112 0.19 -0.20 12.38
CA THR A 112 -1.18 -0.13 12.89
C THR A 112 -2.07 0.68 11.94
N GLU A 113 -3.39 0.57 12.12
CA GLU A 113 -4.34 1.38 11.35
C GLU A 113 -4.15 2.87 11.63
N GLU A 114 -3.89 3.24 12.89
CA GLU A 114 -3.67 4.62 13.31
C GLU A 114 -2.40 5.21 12.70
N GLU A 115 -1.32 4.42 12.59
CA GLU A 115 -0.10 4.85 11.90
C GLU A 115 -0.36 5.11 10.40
N ILE A 116 -1.13 4.23 9.76
CA ILE A 116 -1.48 4.34 8.35
C ILE A 116 -2.37 5.57 8.12
N GLU A 117 -3.40 5.75 8.93
CA GLU A 117 -4.34 6.88 8.82
C GLU A 117 -3.62 8.22 9.05
N ALA A 118 -2.83 8.33 10.11
CA ALA A 118 -2.07 9.54 10.41
C ALA A 118 -1.12 9.90 9.26
N ALA A 119 -0.34 8.93 8.77
CA ALA A 119 0.58 9.16 7.65
C ALA A 119 -0.13 9.50 6.34
N PHE A 120 -1.30 8.89 6.09
CA PHE A 120 -2.12 9.20 4.91
C PHE A 120 -2.63 10.64 4.97
N ASN A 121 -3.19 11.05 6.11
CA ASN A 121 -3.71 12.40 6.31
C ASN A 121 -2.60 13.47 6.22
N ASP A 122 -1.46 13.24 6.86
CA ASP A 122 -0.30 14.12 6.80
C ASP A 122 0.20 14.29 5.34
N LYS A 123 0.29 13.18 4.61
CA LYS A 123 0.73 13.21 3.22
C LYS A 123 -0.28 13.90 2.30
N ASN A 124 -1.57 13.66 2.51
CA ASN A 124 -2.63 14.28 1.72
C ASN A 124 -2.60 15.81 1.88
N LYS A 125 -2.38 16.32 3.10
CA LYS A 125 -2.20 17.75 3.35
C LYS A 125 -1.04 18.33 2.55
N VAL A 126 0.12 17.67 2.55
CA VAL A 126 1.30 18.08 1.76
C VAL A 126 1.00 18.06 0.25
N ASN A 127 0.25 17.07 -0.22
CA ASN A 127 -0.13 16.98 -1.64
C ASN A 127 -1.08 18.11 -2.06
N LEU A 128 -2.03 18.51 -1.20
CA LEU A 128 -2.90 19.67 -1.43
C LEU A 128 -2.08 20.96 -1.49
N GLU A 129 -1.17 21.17 -0.53
CA GLU A 129 -0.27 22.32 -0.54
C GLU A 129 0.61 22.38 -1.80
N ARG A 130 1.05 21.24 -2.33
CA ARG A 130 1.80 21.17 -3.59
C ARG A 130 0.94 21.59 -4.79
N GLN A 131 -0.31 21.11 -4.86
CA GLN A 131 -1.23 21.49 -5.93
C GLN A 131 -1.53 23.00 -5.92
N ASP A 132 -1.73 23.59 -4.74
CA ASP A 132 -1.95 25.04 -4.59
C ASP A 132 -0.75 25.89 -5.02
N ASN A 133 0.46 25.31 -5.02
CA ASN A 133 1.70 25.98 -5.40
C ASN A 133 2.16 25.65 -6.84
N ASN A 134 1.24 25.22 -7.72
CA ASN A 134 1.49 24.88 -9.13
C ASN A 134 2.55 23.76 -9.33
N TYR A 135 2.51 22.74 -8.48
CA TYR A 135 3.11 21.45 -8.83
C TYR A 135 2.31 20.74 -9.92
#